data_AF-U4UPG6-F1
#
_entry.id   AF-U4UPG6-F1
#
_cell.length_a   1.000
_cell.length_b   1.000
_cell.length_c   1.000
_cell.angle_alpha   90.00
_cell.angle_beta   90.00
_cell.angle_gamma   90.00
#
_symmetry.space_group_name_H-M   'P 1'
#
loop_
_entity.id
_entity.type
_entity.pdbx_description
1 polymer ?
#
loop_
_entity_poly.entity_id
_entity_poly.type
_entity_poly.pdbx_seq_one_letter_code
_entity_poly.pdbx_strand_id
1 'polypeptide(L)'
;MKNYPREERIDMIFTLGECYKNCLLASRVYTQKLPERNHPKPTVFKRLLHQFEESGSVNYKKPITGKSVTEDEENVFTVIASVIGNPNNYQKYNFYPYKIRLCQELYGNDFENRTEFCVWVLDKVAENEKIFENVLFSDECTFHNNGLVNRHNFHYYFDTNPRIQGHEKLKLV
;
A
#
# COMPACT_ATOMS: atom_id res chain seq x y z
N MET A 1 7.80 11.78 20.18
CA MET A 1 8.87 11.80 21.19
C MET A 1 10.05 12.70 20.84
N LYS A 2 10.47 12.78 19.56
CA LYS A 2 11.60 13.61 19.12
C LYS A 2 11.58 15.07 19.61
N ASN A 3 10.40 15.70 19.69
CA ASN A 3 10.26 17.13 20.02
C ASN A 3 10.30 17.45 21.52
N TYR A 4 10.38 16.45 22.39
CA TYR A 4 10.45 16.65 23.84
C TYR A 4 11.84 16.23 24.31
N PRO A 5 12.62 17.07 25.00
CA PRO A 5 13.91 16.67 25.58
C PRO A 5 13.70 15.56 26.62
N ARG A 6 14.80 14.87 27.00
CA ARG A 6 14.74 13.74 27.93
C ARG A 6 14.13 14.14 29.28
N GLU A 7 14.49 15.32 29.78
CA GLU A 7 13.99 15.88 31.04
C GLU A 7 12.46 16.06 31.00
N GLU A 8 11.93 16.68 29.96
CA GLU A 8 10.48 16.82 29.79
C GLU A 8 9.76 15.47 29.77
N ARG A 9 10.35 14.44 29.15
CA ARG A 9 9.75 13.10 29.15
C ARG A 9 9.75 12.45 30.54
N ILE A 10 10.77 12.71 31.35
CA ILE A 10 10.83 12.23 32.74
C ILE A 10 9.69 12.87 33.55
N ASP A 11 9.54 14.19 33.45
CA ASP A 11 8.49 14.92 34.16
C ASP A 11 7.08 14.50 33.71
N MET A 12 6.93 14.18 32.42
CA MET A 12 5.69 13.59 31.90
C MET A 12 5.39 12.21 32.51
N ILE A 13 6.39 11.35 32.74
CA ILE A 13 6.22 10.06 33.41
C ILE A 13 5.85 10.24 34.88
N PHE A 14 6.50 11.16 35.60
CA PHE A 14 6.13 11.46 36.98
C PHE A 14 4.69 11.97 37.09
N THR A 15 4.31 12.90 36.21
CA THR A 15 2.93 13.42 36.16
C THR A 15 1.92 12.31 35.84
N LEU A 16 2.27 11.35 34.97
CA LEU A 16 1.45 10.16 34.71
C LEU A 16 1.29 9.29 35.96
N GLY A 17 2.35 9.13 36.76
CA GLY A 17 2.31 8.39 38.02
C GLY A 17 1.34 9.02 39.01
N GLU A 18 1.42 10.34 39.21
CA GLU A 18 0.51 11.09 40.06
C GLU A 18 -0.94 11.04 39.59
N CYS A 19 -1.15 10.99 38.27
CA CYS A 19 -2.48 10.92 37.66
C CYS A 19 -2.99 9.48 37.50
N TYR A 20 -2.39 8.49 38.16
CA TYR A 20 -2.76 7.07 38.07
C TYR A 20 -2.88 6.58 36.62
N LYS A 21 -1.91 6.97 35.78
CA LYS A 21 -1.84 6.68 34.33
C LYS A 21 -2.96 7.29 33.48
N ASN A 22 -3.80 8.17 34.03
CA ASN A 22 -4.80 8.90 33.26
C ASN A 22 -4.15 9.98 32.38
N CYS A 23 -4.03 9.69 31.08
CA CYS A 23 -3.36 10.57 30.12
C CYS A 23 -4.06 11.93 29.90
N LEU A 24 -5.39 11.98 30.07
CA LEU A 24 -6.16 13.23 29.94
C LEU A 24 -5.87 14.16 31.13
N LEU A 25 -5.91 13.59 32.34
CA LEU A 25 -5.61 14.32 33.57
C LEU A 25 -4.14 14.74 33.60
N ALA A 26 -3.22 13.83 33.23
CA ALA A 26 -1.79 14.12 33.18
C ALA A 26 -1.45 15.29 32.26
N SER A 27 -2.10 15.39 31.10
CA SER A 27 -1.93 16.54 30.19
C SER A 27 -2.33 17.87 30.83
N ARG A 28 -3.44 17.90 31.57
CA ARG A 28 -3.91 19.10 32.28
C ARG A 28 -2.99 19.46 33.44
N VAL A 29 -2.66 18.47 34.29
CA VAL A 29 -1.79 18.66 35.46
C VAL A 29 -0.38 19.09 35.04
N TYR A 30 0.16 18.51 33.97
CA TYR A 30 1.47 18.90 33.44
C TYR A 30 1.49 20.36 32.96
N THR A 31 0.43 20.78 32.26
CA THR A 31 0.28 22.17 31.78
C THR A 31 0.18 23.15 32.96
N GLN A 32 -0.49 22.76 34.04
CA GLN A 32 -0.60 23.58 35.25
C GLN A 32 0.72 23.65 36.04
N LYS A 33 1.45 22.54 36.16
CA LYS A 33 2.71 22.47 36.91
C LYS A 33 3.88 23.14 36.19
N LEU A 34 3.89 23.09 34.86
CA LEU A 34 5.00 23.54 34.02
C LEU A 34 4.46 24.44 32.88
N PRO A 35 3.95 25.65 33.22
CA PRO A 35 3.28 26.51 32.25
C PRO A 35 4.20 27.03 31.14
N GLU A 36 5.48 27.26 31.46
CA GLU A 36 6.50 27.78 30.53
C GLU A 36 7.02 26.74 29.53
N ARG A 37 6.60 25.47 29.64
CA ARG A 37 7.05 24.38 28.77
C ARG A 37 6.07 24.11 27.65
N ASN A 38 6.45 23.22 26.74
CA ASN A 38 5.52 22.65 25.77
C ASN A 38 4.33 21.98 26.50
N HIS A 39 3.13 22.03 25.91
CA HIS A 39 1.92 21.43 26.48
C HIS A 39 1.54 20.16 25.70
N PRO A 40 2.02 18.97 26.11
CA PRO A 40 1.77 17.74 25.38
C PRO A 40 0.29 17.38 25.44
N LYS A 41 -0.25 17.04 24.27
CA LYS A 41 -1.60 16.46 24.15
C LYS A 41 -1.65 15.09 24.85
N PRO A 42 -2.85 14.63 25.28
CA PRO A 42 -3.02 13.31 25.91
C PRO A 42 -2.47 12.14 25.07
N THR A 43 -2.47 12.26 23.74
CA THR A 43 -1.90 11.26 22.82
C THR A 43 -0.38 11.11 22.97
N VAL A 44 0.34 12.17 23.35
CA VAL A 44 1.78 12.11 23.60
C VAL A 44 2.06 11.35 24.89
N PHE A 45 1.29 11.63 25.94
CA PHE A 45 1.33 10.89 27.20
C PHE A 45 1.03 9.39 27.00
N LYS A 46 0.00 9.06 26.20
CA LYS A 46 -0.34 7.68 25.88
C LYS A 46 0.80 6.94 25.17
N ARG A 47 1.42 7.59 24.17
CA ARG A 47 2.58 7.02 23.46
C ARG A 47 3.79 6.85 24.38
N LEU A 48 4.01 7.78 25.32
CA LEU A 48 5.08 7.71 26.31
C LEU A 48 4.90 6.54 27.26
N LEU A 49 3.70 6.44 27.82
CA LEU A 49 3.35 5.42 28.78
C LEU A 49 3.55 4.03 28.17
N HIS A 50 3.03 3.82 26.96
CA HIS A 50 3.20 2.56 26.25
C HIS A 50 4.68 2.23 26.02
N GLN A 51 5.46 3.18 25.50
CA GLN A 51 6.90 2.97 25.31
C GLN A 51 7.64 2.66 26.63
N PHE A 52 7.24 3.33 27.72
CA PHE A 52 7.85 3.15 29.04
C PHE A 52 7.48 1.81 29.67
N GLU A 53 6.23 1.37 29.54
CA GLU A 53 5.78 0.05 30.01
C GLU A 53 6.47 -1.09 29.25
N GLU A 54 6.72 -0.92 27.95
CA GLU A 54 7.42 -1.94 27.15
C GLU A 54 8.93 -1.99 27.41
N SER A 55 9.58 -0.85 27.63
CA SER A 55 11.05 -0.77 27.61
C SER A 55 11.70 -0.26 28.89
N GLY A 56 10.93 0.23 29.85
CA GLY A 56 11.43 0.91 31.05
C GLY A 56 12.20 2.21 30.77
N SER A 57 12.19 2.69 29.51
CA SER A 57 13.06 3.78 29.07
C SER A 57 12.28 4.96 28.51
N VAL A 58 12.67 6.16 28.96
CA VAL A 58 12.21 7.45 28.41
C VAL A 58 13.08 7.96 27.26
N ASN A 59 14.14 7.22 26.91
CA ASN A 59 15.03 7.62 25.82
C ASN A 59 14.32 7.47 24.47
N TYR A 60 14.53 8.45 23.59
CA TYR A 60 13.93 8.40 22.26
C TYR A 60 14.75 7.43 21.41
N LYS A 61 14.11 6.33 21.01
CA LYS A 61 14.65 5.44 20.00
C LYS A 61 14.33 6.03 18.64
N LYS A 62 15.37 6.42 17.89
CA LYS A 62 15.20 6.74 16.47
C LYS A 62 14.67 5.47 15.78
N PRO A 63 13.62 5.55 14.94
CA PRO A 63 13.22 4.44 14.11
C PRO A 63 14.45 3.99 13.30
N ILE A 64 14.77 2.70 13.36
CA ILE A 64 15.75 2.12 12.45
C ILE A 64 15.06 2.05 11.09
N THR A 65 15.27 3.05 10.26
CA THR A 65 14.99 2.92 8.82
C THR A 65 16.10 2.06 8.23
N GLY A 66 15.81 0.77 8.01
CA GLY A 66 16.74 -0.12 7.31
C GLY A 66 17.08 0.47 5.94
N LYS A 67 18.35 0.36 5.53
CA LYS A 67 18.73 0.53 4.12
C LYS A 67 18.02 -0.56 3.30
N SER A 68 17.61 -0.25 2.08
CA SER A 68 17.05 -1.23 1.15
C SER A 68 18.06 -2.36 0.91
N VAL A 69 17.67 -3.58 1.27
CA VAL A 69 18.47 -4.81 1.19
C VAL A 69 18.18 -5.50 -0.14
N THR A 70 18.48 -4.82 -1.25
CA THR A 70 18.10 -5.29 -2.60
C THR A 70 19.28 -5.76 -3.44
N GLU A 71 20.49 -5.83 -2.89
CA GLU A 71 21.70 -6.18 -3.67
C GLU A 71 22.11 -7.66 -3.59
N ASP A 72 21.46 -8.46 -2.74
CA ASP A 72 21.88 -9.85 -2.47
C ASP A 72 20.85 -10.86 -3.01
N GLU A 73 21.28 -11.77 -3.89
CA GLU A 73 20.39 -12.68 -4.63
C GLU A 73 19.61 -13.62 -3.70
N GLU A 74 20.23 -14.08 -2.60
CA GLU A 74 19.58 -14.93 -1.58
C GLU A 74 18.42 -14.21 -0.87
N ASN A 75 18.56 -12.88 -0.70
CA ASN A 75 17.54 -12.06 -0.09
C ASN A 75 16.37 -11.80 -1.05
N VAL A 76 16.62 -11.71 -2.36
CA VAL A 76 15.56 -11.60 -3.38
C VAL A 76 14.62 -12.81 -3.31
N PHE A 77 15.16 -14.03 -3.23
CA PHE A 77 14.34 -15.24 -3.09
C PHE A 77 13.48 -15.23 -1.83
N THR A 78 14.05 -14.81 -0.69
CA THR A 78 13.35 -14.72 0.59
C THR A 78 12.21 -13.69 0.54
N VAL A 79 12.46 -12.54 -0.08
CA VAL A 79 11.45 -11.49 -0.27
C VAL A 79 10.33 -11.97 -1.18
N ILE A 80 10.64 -12.59 -2.32
CA ILE A 80 9.63 -13.14 -3.25
C ILE A 80 8.78 -14.20 -2.53
N ALA A 81 9.40 -15.13 -1.81
CA ALA A 81 8.67 -16.16 -1.05
C ALA A 81 7.71 -15.54 -0.01
N SER A 82 8.13 -14.46 0.67
CA SER A 82 7.31 -13.75 1.66
C SER A 82 6.13 -12.99 1.05
N VAL A 83 6.26 -12.53 -0.20
CA VAL A 83 5.18 -11.86 -0.96
C VAL A 83 4.21 -12.89 -1.55
N ILE A 84 4.70 -14.07 -1.97
CA ILE A 84 3.83 -15.18 -2.38
C ILE A 84 2.99 -15.66 -1.19
N GLY A 85 3.60 -15.82 -0.01
CA GLY A 85 2.91 -16.26 1.20
C GLY A 85 1.91 -15.25 1.77
N ASN A 86 2.14 -13.94 1.55
CA ASN A 86 1.18 -12.89 1.84
C ASN A 86 1.33 -11.75 0.84
N PRO A 87 0.39 -11.62 -0.12
CA PRO A 87 0.45 -10.61 -1.16
C PRO A 87 0.63 -9.20 -0.61
N ASN A 88 0.09 -8.85 0.56
CA ASN A 88 0.18 -7.48 1.07
C ASN A 88 1.60 -7.05 1.53
N ASN A 89 2.57 -7.97 1.57
CA ASN A 89 3.93 -7.66 1.96
C ASN A 89 4.72 -6.82 0.93
N TYR A 90 4.25 -6.65 -0.32
CA TYR A 90 4.96 -5.86 -1.34
C TYR A 90 5.23 -4.41 -0.90
N GLN A 91 4.34 -3.82 -0.09
CA GLN A 91 4.49 -2.44 0.41
C GLN A 91 5.69 -2.29 1.36
N LYS A 92 5.97 -3.32 2.15
CA LYS A 92 7.09 -3.35 3.10
C LYS A 92 8.44 -3.35 2.37
N TYR A 93 8.49 -3.97 1.19
CA TYR A 93 9.69 -4.10 0.38
C TYR A 93 9.76 -3.08 -0.77
N ASN A 94 8.82 -2.12 -0.81
CA ASN A 94 8.70 -1.10 -1.84
C ASN A 94 8.61 -1.67 -3.27
N PHE A 95 8.01 -2.85 -3.42
CA PHE A 95 7.78 -3.49 -4.71
C PHE A 95 6.49 -3.00 -5.35
N TYR A 96 6.52 -2.85 -6.66
CA TYR A 96 5.38 -2.45 -7.46
C TYR A 96 4.59 -3.69 -7.91
N PRO A 97 3.30 -3.81 -7.53
CA PRO A 97 2.46 -4.85 -8.08
C PRO A 97 2.17 -4.56 -9.55
N TYR A 98 2.41 -5.54 -10.41
CA TYR A 98 2.07 -5.47 -11.82
C TYR A 98 1.19 -6.64 -12.24
N LYS A 99 0.00 -6.32 -12.74
CA LYS A 99 -0.94 -7.27 -13.32
C LYS A 99 -0.51 -7.58 -14.75
N ILE A 100 -0.22 -8.85 -15.05
CA ILE A 100 0.05 -9.27 -16.43
C ILE A 100 -1.21 -9.01 -17.27
N ARG A 101 -1.04 -8.26 -18.36
CA ARG A 101 -2.07 -8.07 -19.37
C ARG A 101 -1.63 -8.81 -20.62
N LEU A 102 -2.27 -9.93 -20.86
CA LEU A 102 -2.18 -10.64 -22.13
C LEU A 102 -3.14 -9.95 -23.08
N CYS A 103 -2.60 -9.43 -24.17
CA CYS A 103 -3.40 -8.86 -25.24
C CYS A 103 -3.28 -9.78 -26.44
N GLN A 104 -4.40 -10.03 -27.13
CA GLN A 104 -4.38 -10.67 -28.42
C GLN A 104 -3.50 -9.84 -29.36
N GLU A 105 -2.56 -10.50 -30.03
CA GLU A 105 -1.80 -9.85 -31.09
C GLU A 105 -2.73 -9.60 -32.27
N LEU A 106 -2.65 -8.39 -32.84
CA LEU A 106 -3.43 -8.01 -34.01
C LEU A 106 -2.57 -8.28 -35.25
N TYR A 107 -3.17 -8.89 -36.26
CA TYR A 107 -2.48 -9.25 -37.50
C TYR A 107 -3.30 -8.84 -38.72
N GLY A 108 -2.61 -8.64 -39.85
CA GLY A 108 -3.26 -8.32 -41.12
C GLY A 108 -4.22 -7.13 -40.99
N ASN A 109 -5.47 -7.33 -41.44
CA ASN A 109 -6.50 -6.30 -41.45
C ASN A 109 -7.19 -6.08 -40.09
N ASP A 110 -6.73 -6.71 -39.01
CA ASP A 110 -7.34 -6.54 -37.68
C ASP A 110 -7.32 -5.07 -37.23
N PHE A 111 -6.27 -4.32 -37.59
CA PHE A 111 -6.16 -2.90 -37.25
C PHE A 111 -7.23 -2.07 -37.97
N GLU A 112 -7.37 -2.25 -39.28
CA GLU A 112 -8.39 -1.59 -40.09
C GLU A 112 -9.79 -1.99 -39.63
N ASN A 113 -10.08 -3.28 -39.53
CA ASN A 113 -11.40 -3.81 -39.15
C ASN A 113 -11.85 -3.27 -37.78
N ARG A 114 -10.94 -3.22 -36.79
CA ARG A 114 -11.25 -2.67 -35.47
C ARG A 114 -11.47 -1.16 -35.52
N THR A 115 -10.71 -0.44 -36.34
CA THR A 115 -10.86 1.01 -36.52
C THR A 115 -12.20 1.33 -37.18
N GLU A 116 -12.54 0.63 -38.26
CA GLU A 116 -13.81 0.77 -38.97
C GLU A 116 -14.99 0.46 -38.05
N PHE A 117 -14.91 -0.61 -37.26
CA PHE A 117 -15.93 -0.93 -36.27
C PHE A 117 -16.10 0.20 -35.24
N CYS A 118 -15.00 0.74 -34.71
CA CYS A 118 -15.06 1.85 -33.76
C CYS A 118 -15.70 3.11 -34.36
N VAL A 119 -15.36 3.46 -35.60
CA VAL A 119 -15.96 4.58 -36.33
C VAL A 119 -17.46 4.34 -36.52
N TRP A 120 -17.83 3.15 -36.97
CA TRP A 120 -19.24 2.77 -37.14
C TRP A 120 -20.04 2.86 -35.83
N VAL A 121 -19.47 2.40 -34.71
CA VAL A 121 -20.10 2.53 -33.39
C VAL A 121 -20.32 4.00 -33.02
N LEU A 122 -19.33 4.86 -33.26
CA LEU A 122 -19.43 6.29 -32.96
C LEU A 122 -20.57 6.96 -33.74
N ASP A 123 -20.69 6.67 -35.04
CA ASP A 123 -21.77 7.18 -35.88
C ASP A 123 -23.13 6.71 -35.37
N LYS A 124 -23.23 5.43 -34.98
CA LYS A 124 -24.48 4.86 -34.45
C LYS A 124 -24.90 5.45 -33.10
N VAL A 125 -23.93 5.75 -32.23
CA VAL A 125 -24.19 6.44 -30.96
C VAL A 125 -24.60 7.89 -31.19
N ALA A 126 -24.03 8.56 -32.21
CA ALA A 126 -24.44 9.92 -32.57
C ALA A 126 -25.88 9.98 -33.13
N GLU A 127 -26.32 8.95 -33.86
CA GLU A 127 -27.71 8.81 -34.33
C GLU A 127 -28.68 8.47 -33.19
N ASN A 128 -28.28 7.57 -32.29
CA ASN A 128 -29.09 7.13 -31.16
C ASN A 128 -28.21 6.76 -29.96
N GLU A 129 -28.19 7.63 -28.96
CA GLU A 129 -27.41 7.44 -27.72
C GLU A 129 -27.80 6.15 -26.97
N LYS A 130 -29.01 5.65 -27.17
CA LYS A 130 -29.55 4.45 -26.51
C LYS A 130 -29.37 3.16 -27.30
N ILE A 131 -28.58 3.15 -28.36
CA ILE A 131 -28.45 1.97 -29.25
C ILE A 131 -28.09 0.68 -28.50
N PHE A 132 -27.29 0.79 -27.43
CA PHE A 132 -26.88 -0.36 -26.63
C PHE A 132 -27.94 -0.89 -25.67
N GLU A 133 -29.04 -0.16 -25.41
CA GLU A 133 -30.13 -0.63 -24.54
C GLU A 133 -30.83 -1.89 -25.11
N ASN A 134 -30.75 -2.08 -26.43
CA ASN A 134 -31.33 -3.24 -27.13
C ASN A 134 -30.28 -4.27 -27.55
N VAL A 135 -29.02 -4.13 -27.10
CA VAL A 135 -27.93 -5.06 -27.41
C VAL A 135 -27.68 -5.97 -26.21
N LEU A 136 -27.86 -7.27 -26.41
CA LEU A 136 -27.47 -8.27 -25.42
C LEU A 136 -26.12 -8.86 -25.84
N PHE A 137 -25.08 -8.53 -25.08
CA PHE A 137 -23.76 -9.13 -25.25
C PHE A 137 -23.72 -10.50 -24.58
N SER A 138 -23.10 -11.47 -25.26
CA SER A 138 -22.84 -12.82 -24.74
C SER A 138 -21.36 -13.14 -24.89
N ASP A 139 -20.82 -13.91 -23.94
CA ASP A 139 -19.45 -14.41 -23.96
C ASP A 139 -19.39 -15.82 -23.36
N GLU A 140 -18.37 -16.59 -23.71
CA GLU A 140 -18.10 -17.92 -23.16
C GLU A 140 -16.90 -17.86 -22.22
N CYS A 141 -17.05 -18.41 -21.01
CA CYS A 141 -15.96 -18.50 -20.05
C CYS A 141 -15.71 -19.97 -19.66
N THR A 142 -14.44 -20.37 -19.65
CA THR A 142 -14.02 -21.71 -19.21
C THR A 142 -13.57 -21.68 -17.75
N PHE A 143 -14.17 -22.54 -16.92
CA PHE A 143 -13.78 -22.74 -15.52
C PHE A 143 -13.17 -24.13 -15.35
N HIS A 144 -12.01 -24.22 -14.69
CA HIS A 144 -11.34 -25.49 -14.40
C HIS A 144 -11.36 -25.78 -12.89
N ASN A 145 -11.70 -27.00 -12.48
CA ASN A 145 -11.75 -27.42 -11.07
C ASN A 145 -10.41 -27.98 -10.54
N ASN A 146 -9.33 -27.84 -11.30
CA ASN A 146 -8.00 -28.37 -10.95
C ASN A 146 -7.11 -27.31 -10.26
N GLY A 147 -7.68 -26.17 -9.84
CA GLY A 147 -6.92 -25.11 -9.19
C GLY A 147 -5.95 -24.35 -10.11
N LEU A 148 -6.08 -24.50 -11.44
CA LEU A 148 -5.36 -23.65 -12.38
C LEU A 148 -5.66 -22.18 -12.06
N VAL A 149 -4.60 -21.43 -11.82
CA VAL A 149 -4.67 -20.04 -11.38
C VAL A 149 -5.41 -19.23 -12.44
N ASN A 150 -6.46 -18.52 -12.04
CA ASN A 150 -7.11 -17.53 -12.88
C ASN A 150 -6.04 -16.52 -13.33
N ARG A 151 -5.63 -16.59 -14.60
CA ARG A 151 -4.59 -15.72 -15.19
C ARG A 151 -4.97 -14.24 -15.06
N HIS A 152 -6.26 -13.91 -14.99
CA HIS A 152 -6.73 -12.55 -14.73
C HIS A 152 -6.41 -12.03 -13.33
N ASN A 153 -6.02 -12.90 -12.38
CA ASN A 153 -5.59 -12.51 -11.04
C ASN A 153 -4.07 -12.58 -10.86
N PHE A 154 -3.31 -12.90 -11.91
CA PHE A 154 -1.87 -13.02 -11.83
C PHE A 154 -1.19 -11.64 -11.73
N HIS A 155 -0.48 -11.42 -10.62
CA HIS A 155 0.36 -10.26 -10.39
C HIS A 155 1.78 -10.73 -10.12
N TYR A 156 2.76 -10.10 -10.76
CA TYR A 156 4.15 -10.20 -10.33
C TYR A 156 4.56 -8.90 -9.66
N TYR A 157 5.63 -8.96 -8.87
CA TYR A 157 6.13 -7.85 -8.07
C TYR A 157 7.57 -7.59 -8.46
N PHE A 158 7.91 -6.33 -8.66
CA PHE A 158 9.25 -5.92 -9.07
C PHE A 158 9.67 -4.66 -8.32
N ASP A 159 10.97 -4.46 -8.12
CA ASP A 159 11.53 -3.32 -7.39
C ASP A 159 11.39 -1.99 -8.14
N THR A 160 11.17 -2.07 -9.45
CA THR A 160 10.99 -0.96 -10.37
C THR A 160 9.64 -1.10 -11.09
N ASN A 161 8.99 0.03 -11.39
CA ASN A 161 7.67 0.00 -12.03
C ASN A 161 7.79 -0.54 -13.47
N PRO A 162 7.24 -1.74 -13.78
CA PRO A 162 7.46 -2.38 -15.07
C PRO A 162 6.87 -1.60 -16.25
N ARG A 163 5.92 -0.69 -15.99
CA ARG A 163 5.35 0.21 -17.01
C ARG A 163 6.37 1.23 -17.53
N ILE A 164 7.34 1.62 -16.71
CA ILE A 164 8.35 2.62 -17.04
C ILE A 164 9.50 1.98 -17.81
N GLN A 165 9.86 0.74 -17.47
CA GLN A 165 10.90 -0.04 -18.16
C GLN A 165 10.46 -0.59 -19.52
N GLY A 166 9.22 -0.36 -19.94
CA GLY A 166 8.73 -0.81 -21.23
C GLY A 166 8.57 -2.33 -21.32
N HIS A 167 8.28 -3.01 -20.20
CA HIS A 167 7.95 -4.45 -20.24
C HIS A 167 6.82 -4.65 -21.25
N GLU A 168 7.15 -5.32 -22.35
CA GLU A 168 6.24 -5.56 -23.47
C GLU A 168 4.99 -6.29 -22.98
N LYS A 169 3.85 -5.93 -23.54
CA LYS A 169 2.63 -6.73 -23.38
C LYS A 169 2.95 -8.12 -23.92
N LEU A 170 2.89 -9.12 -23.05
CA LEU A 170 3.00 -10.51 -23.48
C LEU A 170 1.85 -10.77 -24.47
N LYS A 171 2.24 -11.16 -25.68
CA LYS A 171 1.31 -11.47 -26.75
C LYS A 171 0.90 -12.94 -26.64
N LEU A 172 -0.39 -13.19 -26.84
CA LEU A 172 -0.87 -14.56 -27.03
C LEU A 172 -0.67 -14.90 -28.51
N VAL A 173 0.07 -15.99 -28.77
CA VAL A 173 0.14 -16.66 -30.08
C VAL A 173 -1.18 -17.34 -30.36
#